data_AF-A0A146KJX6-F1
#
_entry.id   AF-A0A146KJX6-F1
#
_cell.length_a   1.000
_cell.length_b   1.000
_cell.length_c   1.000
_cell.angle_alpha   90.00
_cell.angle_beta   90.00
_cell.angle_gamma   90.00
#
_symmetry.space_group_name_H-M   'P 1'
#
loop_
_entity.id
_entity.type
_entity.pdbx_description
1 polymer ?
#
loop_
_entity_poly.entity_id
_entity_poly.type
_entity_poly.pdbx_seq_one_letter_code
_entity_poly.pdbx_strand_id
1 'polypeptide(L)'
;NKQKIHNVHNPFAEVIPKKTLGYYLFWSISYITCPILVPIRLIIIFSGLYTMKFLTQLLTKELDVEKPIHSVRKSMIQKVIQICSRFVMFGLGYYRIVEKGKQFKPDFDKAYAIISNHVSSLDPVPLLCAGFQAFVAKEDVKKLPFFGLGTWASQGIFVSREYRQKTEQATKLMQERIGNDIQDLGY
;
A
#
# COMPACT_ATOMS: atom_id res chain seq x y z
N ASN A 1 26.73 -28.07 -29.58
CA ASN A 1 25.49 -27.92 -28.78
C ASN A 1 25.57 -26.66 -27.93
N LYS A 2 25.12 -25.52 -28.45
CA LYS A 2 24.98 -24.28 -27.65
C LYS A 2 23.65 -24.38 -26.89
N GLN A 3 23.70 -24.72 -25.61
CA GLN A 3 22.53 -24.66 -24.74
C GLN A 3 21.98 -23.23 -24.78
N LYS A 4 20.74 -23.07 -25.25
CA LYS A 4 19.94 -21.85 -25.05
C LYS A 4 19.82 -21.68 -23.53
N ILE A 5 20.64 -20.81 -22.96
CA ILE A 5 20.43 -20.31 -21.60
C ILE A 5 19.08 -19.61 -21.66
N HIS A 6 18.05 -20.24 -21.09
CA HIS A 6 16.82 -19.55 -20.79
C HIS A 6 17.22 -18.34 -19.94
N ASN A 7 17.00 -17.12 -20.43
CA ASN A 7 17.12 -15.92 -19.63
C ASN A 7 16.10 -16.04 -18.49
N VAL A 8 16.54 -16.62 -17.36
CA VAL A 8 15.77 -16.63 -16.13
C VAL A 8 15.69 -15.18 -15.71
N HIS A 9 14.53 -14.57 -15.94
CA HIS A 9 14.27 -13.22 -15.48
C HIS A 9 14.41 -13.23 -13.95
N ASN A 10 15.49 -12.65 -13.43
CA ASN A 10 15.66 -12.47 -12.00
C ASN A 10 14.92 -11.18 -11.61
N PRO A 11 13.73 -11.27 -10.98
CA PRO A 11 12.98 -10.09 -10.57
C PRO A 11 13.66 -9.32 -9.43
N PHE A 12 14.70 -9.90 -8.81
CA PHE A 12 15.48 -9.32 -7.72
C PHE A 12 16.79 -8.69 -8.19
N ALA A 13 17.15 -8.82 -9.48
CA ALA A 13 18.31 -8.14 -10.02
C ALA A 13 18.01 -6.63 -10.14
N GLU A 14 18.94 -5.80 -9.67
CA GLU A 14 18.83 -4.36 -9.82
C GLU A 14 18.80 -4.00 -11.33
N VAL A 15 17.77 -3.29 -11.74
CA VAL A 15 17.62 -2.83 -13.12
C VAL A 15 18.43 -1.55 -13.29
N ILE A 16 19.70 -1.68 -13.69
CA ILE A 16 20.55 -0.52 -13.98
C ILE A 16 20.11 0.09 -15.32
N PRO A 17 19.67 1.36 -15.36
CA PRO A 17 19.28 1.99 -16.61
C PRO A 17 20.49 2.17 -17.53
N LYS A 18 20.31 1.95 -18.84
CA LYS A 18 21.36 2.22 -19.83
C LYS A 18 21.59 3.73 -19.92
N LYS A 19 22.84 4.16 -19.72
CA LYS A 19 23.28 5.57 -19.82
C LYS A 19 23.32 6.04 -21.28
N THR A 20 22.15 6.24 -21.86
CA THR A 20 21.97 6.75 -23.23
C THR A 20 21.98 8.29 -23.26
N LEU A 21 22.09 8.92 -24.44
CA LEU A 21 21.96 10.38 -24.56
C LEU A 21 20.62 10.88 -23.97
N GLY A 22 19.52 10.16 -24.25
CA GLY A 22 18.20 10.46 -23.70
C GLY A 22 18.16 10.41 -22.16
N TYR A 23 18.94 9.52 -21.53
CA TYR A 23 19.07 9.48 -20.07
C TYR A 23 19.67 10.78 -19.54
N TYR A 24 20.77 11.26 -20.13
CA TYR A 24 21.40 12.51 -19.69
C TYR A 24 20.51 13.72 -19.92
N LEU A 25 19.86 13.83 -21.09
CA LEU A 25 18.91 14.90 -21.39
C LEU A 25 17.75 14.93 -20.40
N PHE A 26 17.16 13.77 -20.09
CA PHE A 26 16.09 13.65 -19.11
C PHE A 26 16.51 14.17 -17.72
N TRP A 27 17.71 13.80 -17.26
CA TRP A 27 18.23 14.25 -15.96
C TRP A 27 18.54 15.75 -15.95
N SER A 28 19.12 16.30 -17.02
CA SER A 28 19.38 17.74 -17.13
C SER A 28 18.08 18.57 -17.11
N ILE A 29 17.07 18.16 -17.87
CA ILE A 29 15.75 18.82 -17.86
C ILE A 29 15.11 18.72 -16.48
N SER A 30 15.18 17.54 -15.85
CA SER A 30 14.64 17.32 -14.50
C SER A 30 15.33 18.21 -13.47
N TYR A 31 16.64 18.42 -13.58
CA TYR A 31 17.40 19.29 -12.69
C TYR A 31 16.99 20.76 -12.83
N ILE A 32 16.83 21.25 -14.08
CA ILE A 32 16.41 22.64 -14.36
C ILE A 32 14.98 22.89 -13.88
N THR A 33 14.07 21.93 -14.08
CA THR A 33 12.65 22.04 -13.71
C THR A 33 12.39 21.74 -12.23
N CYS A 34 13.37 21.17 -11.51
CA CYS A 34 13.27 20.75 -10.11
C CYS A 34 12.73 21.84 -9.17
N PRO A 35 13.22 23.10 -9.18
CA PRO A 35 12.76 24.14 -8.25
C PRO A 35 11.27 24.45 -8.38
N ILE A 36 10.67 24.18 -9.55
CA ILE A 36 9.25 24.39 -9.81
C ILE A 36 8.45 23.11 -9.55
N LEU A 37 8.94 21.96 -10.00
CA LEU A 37 8.20 20.70 -9.89
C LEU A 37 8.14 20.15 -8.46
N VAL A 38 9.20 20.31 -7.67
CA VAL A 38 9.23 19.84 -6.28
C VAL A 38 8.15 20.49 -5.41
N PRO A 39 7.99 21.83 -5.36
CA PRO A 39 6.92 22.42 -4.54
C PRO A 39 5.53 21.99 -5.01
N ILE A 40 5.30 21.87 -6.33
CA ILE A 40 4.02 21.37 -6.86
C ILE A 40 3.76 19.93 -6.39
N ARG A 41 4.76 19.05 -6.47
CA ARG A 41 4.66 17.67 -5.98
C ARG A 41 4.38 17.60 -4.49
N LEU A 42 5.04 18.43 -3.68
CA LEU A 42 4.78 18.50 -2.24
C LEU A 42 3.35 18.96 -1.97
N ILE A 43 2.85 19.98 -2.67
CA ILE A 43 1.45 20.42 -2.55
C ILE A 43 0.49 19.26 -2.83
N ILE A 44 0.72 18.49 -3.90
CA ILE A 44 -0.12 17.34 -4.25
C ILE A 44 -0.05 16.22 -3.18
N ILE A 45 1.14 15.93 -2.67
CA ILE A 45 1.33 14.91 -1.61
C ILE A 45 0.60 15.35 -0.35
N PHE A 46 0.85 16.57 0.13
CA PHE A 46 0.22 17.08 1.34
C PHE A 46 -1.29 17.21 1.17
N SER A 47 -1.78 17.72 0.04
CA SER A 47 -3.24 17.77 -0.21
C SER A 47 -3.85 16.38 -0.14
N GLY A 48 -3.22 15.38 -0.78
CA GLY A 48 -3.68 13.98 -0.70
C GLY A 48 -3.72 13.44 0.72
N LEU A 49 -2.68 13.68 1.52
CA LEU A 49 -2.58 13.24 2.91
C LEU A 49 -3.59 13.95 3.84
N TYR A 50 -3.78 15.26 3.69
CA TYR A 50 -4.74 16.03 4.47
C TYR A 50 -6.18 15.64 4.11
N THR A 51 -6.50 15.47 2.82
CA THR A 51 -7.81 14.99 2.38
C THR A 51 -8.08 13.58 2.92
N MET A 52 -7.09 12.68 2.85
CA MET A 52 -7.20 11.34 3.43
C MET A 52 -7.52 11.42 4.92
N LYS A 53 -6.74 12.19 5.69
CA LYS A 53 -6.95 12.38 7.12
C LYS A 53 -8.35 12.91 7.42
N PHE A 54 -8.75 13.99 6.76
CA PHE A 54 -10.04 14.65 6.99
C PHE A 54 -11.22 13.72 6.68
N LEU A 55 -11.23 13.09 5.50
CA LEU A 55 -12.33 12.22 5.09
C LEU A 55 -12.39 10.93 5.91
N THR A 56 -11.24 10.34 6.26
CA THR A 56 -11.23 9.15 7.12
C THR A 56 -11.72 9.49 8.52
N GLN A 57 -11.28 10.61 9.14
CA GLN A 57 -11.80 11.06 10.43
C GLN A 57 -13.31 11.29 10.41
N LEU A 58 -13.84 11.87 9.32
CA LEU A 58 -15.27 12.08 9.15
C LEU A 58 -16.02 10.74 9.04
N LEU A 59 -15.51 9.79 8.27
CA LEU A 59 -16.13 8.48 8.07
C LEU A 59 -16.01 7.56 9.28
N THR A 60 -14.97 7.70 10.10
CA THR A 60 -14.75 6.93 11.33
C THR A 60 -15.30 7.61 12.58
N LYS A 61 -15.94 8.77 12.45
CA LYS A 61 -16.54 9.47 13.59
C LYS A 61 -17.56 8.55 14.25
N GLU A 62 -17.46 8.41 15.58
CA GLU A 62 -18.32 7.54 16.41
C GLU A 62 -18.19 6.03 16.13
N LEU A 63 -17.19 5.60 15.35
CA LEU A 63 -16.92 4.18 15.15
C LEU A 63 -15.92 3.64 16.17
N ASP A 64 -16.29 2.49 16.72
CA ASP A 64 -15.33 1.59 17.35
C ASP A 64 -14.65 0.75 16.27
N VAL A 65 -13.49 1.22 15.80
CA VAL A 65 -12.74 0.63 14.68
C VAL A 65 -12.14 -0.73 15.01
N GLU A 66 -12.08 -1.09 16.31
CA GLU A 66 -11.67 -2.43 16.73
C GLU A 66 -12.75 -3.48 16.39
N LYS A 67 -14.01 -3.05 16.19
CA LYS A 67 -15.10 -3.91 15.75
C LYS A 67 -15.26 -3.91 14.22
N PRO A 68 -15.80 -4.99 13.63
CA PRO A 68 -16.10 -5.04 12.19
C PRO A 68 -16.96 -3.85 11.74
N ILE A 69 -16.45 -3.07 10.79
CA ILE A 69 -17.16 -1.92 10.21
C ILE A 69 -18.16 -2.43 9.17
N HIS A 70 -19.37 -1.84 9.17
CA HIS A 70 -20.39 -2.13 8.16
C HIS A 70 -19.86 -1.96 6.73
N SER A 71 -20.22 -2.90 5.85
CA SER A 71 -19.67 -3.07 4.48
C SER A 71 -19.65 -1.77 3.67
N VAL A 72 -20.75 -1.03 3.63
CA VAL A 72 -20.86 0.23 2.87
C VAL A 72 -19.82 1.27 3.32
N ARG A 73 -19.69 1.46 4.63
CA ARG A 73 -18.77 2.46 5.20
C ARG A 73 -17.33 2.01 5.03
N LYS A 74 -17.06 0.72 5.20
CA LYS A 74 -15.77 0.09 4.87
C LYS A 74 -15.40 0.38 3.42
N SER A 75 -16.28 0.12 2.45
CA SER A 75 -16.01 0.40 1.03
C SER A 75 -15.77 1.89 0.75
N MET A 76 -16.44 2.81 1.45
CA MET A 76 -16.19 4.25 1.33
C MET A 76 -14.80 4.65 1.85
N ILE A 77 -14.45 4.22 3.06
CA ILE A 77 -13.11 4.42 3.63
C ILE A 77 -12.07 3.86 2.67
N GLN A 78 -12.33 2.68 2.12
CA GLN A 78 -11.43 2.04 1.19
C GLN A 78 -11.19 2.85 -0.07
N LYS A 79 -12.25 3.34 -0.72
CA LYS A 79 -12.13 4.19 -1.90
C LYS A 79 -11.37 5.49 -1.60
N VAL A 80 -11.62 6.11 -0.46
CA VAL A 80 -10.90 7.32 -0.03
C VAL A 80 -9.40 7.05 0.05
N ILE A 81 -8.98 6.01 0.77
CA ILE A 81 -7.56 5.68 0.95
C ILE A 81 -6.92 5.28 -0.39
N GLN A 82 -7.64 4.55 -1.25
CA GLN A 82 -7.17 4.15 -2.57
C GLN A 82 -6.94 5.37 -3.50
N ILE A 83 -7.86 6.34 -3.50
CA ILE A 83 -7.73 7.55 -4.32
C ILE A 83 -6.61 8.44 -3.77
N CYS A 84 -6.56 8.66 -2.46
CA CYS A 84 -5.53 9.49 -1.84
C CYS A 84 -4.13 8.90 -2.00
N SER A 85 -3.97 7.57 -1.91
CA SER A 85 -2.67 6.92 -2.16
C SER A 85 -2.19 7.10 -3.61
N ARG A 86 -3.11 7.19 -4.59
CA ARG A 86 -2.74 7.53 -5.98
C ARG A 86 -2.22 8.95 -6.13
N PHE A 87 -2.79 9.93 -5.40
CA PHE A 87 -2.24 11.29 -5.37
C PHE A 87 -0.83 11.32 -4.77
N VAL A 88 -0.60 10.57 -3.68
CA VAL A 88 0.74 10.43 -3.09
C VAL A 88 1.72 9.82 -4.09
N MET A 89 1.35 8.73 -4.76
CA MET A 89 2.19 8.09 -5.80
C MET A 89 2.49 9.02 -6.96
N PHE A 90 1.48 9.76 -7.45
CA PHE A 90 1.64 10.76 -8.50
C PHE A 90 2.63 11.86 -8.08
N GLY A 91 2.50 12.39 -6.85
CA GLY A 91 3.42 13.38 -6.32
C GLY A 91 4.84 12.86 -6.15
N LEU A 92 5.02 11.58 -5.83
CA LEU A 92 6.34 10.92 -5.81
C LEU A 92 6.92 10.65 -7.21
N GLY A 93 6.16 10.92 -8.28
CA GLY A 93 6.57 10.70 -9.67
C GLY A 93 6.24 9.30 -10.22
N TYR A 94 5.46 8.50 -9.48
CA TYR A 94 4.98 7.20 -9.94
C TYR A 94 3.61 7.35 -10.61
N TYR A 95 3.63 7.62 -11.91
CA TYR A 95 2.41 7.84 -12.70
C TYR A 95 1.66 6.55 -13.05
N ARG A 96 2.36 5.41 -13.08
CA ARG A 96 1.78 4.12 -13.47
C ARG A 96 2.37 3.00 -12.63
N ILE A 97 1.50 2.20 -12.04
CA ILE A 97 1.85 0.93 -11.41
C ILE A 97 1.69 -0.14 -12.48
N VAL A 98 2.78 -0.81 -12.84
CA VAL A 98 2.78 -1.87 -13.85
C VAL A 98 2.87 -3.22 -13.15
N GLU A 99 1.78 -3.98 -13.18
CA GLU A 99 1.76 -5.37 -12.74
C GLU A 99 2.27 -6.26 -13.88
N LYS A 100 3.28 -7.09 -13.62
CA LYS A 100 3.83 -8.05 -14.59
C LYS A 100 3.58 -9.47 -14.11
N GLY A 101 3.39 -10.40 -15.05
CA GLY A 101 3.26 -11.83 -14.73
C GLY A 101 2.03 -12.15 -13.87
N LYS A 102 0.92 -11.42 -14.06
CA LYS A 102 -0.29 -11.60 -13.27
C LYS A 102 -0.89 -12.98 -13.55
N GLN A 103 -0.71 -13.90 -12.61
CA GLN A 103 -1.28 -15.25 -12.66
C GLN A 103 -2.70 -15.30 -12.07
N PHE A 104 -3.02 -14.37 -11.18
CA PHE A 104 -4.27 -14.33 -10.45
C PHE A 104 -4.75 -12.90 -10.27
N LYS A 105 -6.07 -12.67 -10.41
CA LYS A 105 -6.72 -11.40 -10.06
C LYS A 105 -7.64 -11.68 -8.86
N PRO A 106 -7.43 -11.03 -7.71
CA PRO A 106 -8.25 -11.28 -6.54
C PRO A 106 -9.68 -10.78 -6.76
N ASP A 107 -10.61 -11.60 -6.30
CA ASP A 107 -12.04 -11.32 -6.23
C ASP A 107 -12.33 -10.59 -4.91
N PHE A 108 -12.43 -9.26 -4.92
CA PHE A 108 -12.50 -8.49 -3.68
C PHE A 108 -13.72 -8.76 -2.79
N ASP A 109 -14.65 -9.61 -3.22
CA ASP A 109 -15.74 -10.16 -2.40
C ASP A 109 -15.27 -11.28 -1.45
N LYS A 110 -14.02 -11.73 -1.54
CA LYS A 110 -13.39 -12.74 -0.67
C LYS A 110 -12.18 -12.19 0.07
N ALA A 111 -11.86 -12.74 1.24
CA ALA A 111 -10.60 -12.46 1.93
C ALA A 111 -9.39 -12.99 1.15
N TYR A 112 -8.40 -12.11 0.97
CA TYR A 112 -7.06 -12.46 0.48
C TYR A 112 -5.99 -11.88 1.39
N ALA A 113 -4.95 -12.66 1.64
CA ALA A 113 -3.71 -12.19 2.23
C ALA A 113 -2.65 -12.04 1.13
N ILE A 114 -2.07 -10.85 1.03
CA ILE A 114 -0.91 -10.61 0.16
C ILE A 114 0.36 -10.74 0.98
N ILE A 115 1.29 -11.53 0.47
CA ILE A 115 2.64 -11.66 1.00
C ILE A 115 3.58 -11.12 -0.07
N SER A 116 4.35 -10.09 0.27
CA SER A 116 5.35 -9.50 -0.60
C SER A 116 6.69 -9.41 0.13
N ASN A 117 7.77 -9.39 -0.65
CA ASN A 117 9.07 -8.94 -0.16
C ASN A 117 8.98 -7.46 0.26
N HIS A 118 9.69 -7.10 1.32
CA HIS A 118 9.79 -5.71 1.78
C HIS A 118 11.09 -5.11 1.25
N VAL A 119 11.00 -4.34 0.16
CA VAL A 119 12.13 -3.69 -0.52
C VAL A 119 12.25 -2.21 -0.12
N SER A 120 11.13 -1.56 0.19
CA SER A 120 11.10 -0.13 0.52
C SER A 120 10.00 0.21 1.51
N SER A 121 10.19 1.27 2.30
CA SER A 121 9.14 1.83 3.16
C SER A 121 7.88 2.28 2.39
N LEU A 122 7.97 2.42 1.06
CA LEU A 122 6.84 2.76 0.18
C LEU A 122 6.01 1.55 -0.25
N ASP A 123 6.43 0.32 0.03
CA ASP A 123 5.75 -0.92 -0.44
C ASP A 123 4.23 -0.98 -0.14
N PRO A 124 3.72 -0.46 1.00
CA PRO A 124 2.28 -0.45 1.25
C PRO A 124 1.49 0.46 0.31
N VAL A 125 2.09 1.52 -0.23
CA VAL A 125 1.37 2.56 -0.99
C VAL A 125 0.85 2.03 -2.34
N PRO A 126 1.63 1.30 -3.16
CA PRO A 126 1.11 0.61 -4.34
C PRO A 126 0.01 -0.40 -4.02
N LEU A 127 0.10 -1.12 -2.89
CA LEU A 127 -0.91 -2.10 -2.46
C LEU A 127 -2.23 -1.40 -2.08
N LEU A 128 -2.15 -0.26 -1.40
CA LEU A 128 -3.29 0.63 -1.14
C LEU A 128 -3.94 1.11 -2.44
N CYS A 129 -3.14 1.50 -3.44
CA CYS A 129 -3.64 1.89 -4.76
C CYS A 129 -4.39 0.76 -5.48
N ALA A 130 -3.99 -0.49 -5.21
CA ALA A 130 -4.60 -1.70 -5.76
C ALA A 130 -5.82 -2.20 -4.95
N GLY A 131 -6.12 -1.61 -3.79
CA GLY A 131 -7.29 -1.92 -2.98
C GLY A 131 -7.02 -2.84 -1.79
N PHE A 132 -5.76 -3.19 -1.50
CA PHE A 132 -5.39 -3.95 -0.31
C PHE A 132 -5.10 -2.98 0.83
N GLN A 133 -5.84 -3.08 1.93
CA GLN A 133 -5.91 -1.97 2.90
C GLN A 133 -5.60 -2.33 4.35
N ALA A 134 -5.86 -3.57 4.75
CA ALA A 134 -5.45 -4.05 6.05
C ALA A 134 -4.01 -4.56 5.97
N PHE A 135 -3.13 -3.98 6.78
CA PHE A 135 -1.73 -4.40 6.89
C PHE A 135 -1.38 -4.73 8.33
N VAL A 136 -0.32 -5.51 8.49
CA VAL A 136 0.32 -5.73 9.78
C VAL A 136 1.38 -4.64 9.96
N ALA A 137 1.21 -3.79 10.98
CA ALA A 137 2.09 -2.67 11.25
C ALA A 137 2.67 -2.72 12.67
N LYS A 138 3.79 -2.04 12.91
CA LYS A 138 4.31 -1.86 14.27
C LYS A 138 3.37 -0.95 15.07
N GLU A 139 3.25 -1.19 16.37
CA GLU A 139 2.44 -0.34 17.27
C GLU A 139 2.83 1.15 17.18
N ASP A 140 4.10 1.48 16.97
CA ASP A 140 4.55 2.86 16.78
C ASP A 140 4.01 3.55 15.51
N VAL A 141 3.63 2.78 14.48
CA VAL A 141 3.00 3.34 13.26
C VAL A 141 1.68 4.03 13.62
N LYS A 142 1.00 3.57 14.69
CA LYS A 142 -0.24 4.20 15.20
C LYS A 142 -0.02 5.66 15.62
N LYS A 143 1.19 6.04 16.02
CA LYS A 143 1.54 7.42 16.44
C LYS A 143 1.72 8.37 15.26
N LEU A 144 1.86 7.87 14.03
CA LEU A 144 2.05 8.71 12.84
C LEU A 144 0.72 9.31 12.38
N PRO A 145 0.64 10.63 12.14
CA PRO A 145 -0.64 11.33 11.96
C PRO A 145 -1.42 10.92 10.70
N PHE A 146 -0.72 10.53 9.63
CA PHE A 146 -1.34 10.12 8.37
C PHE A 146 -1.40 8.60 8.23
N PHE A 147 -0.25 7.94 8.38
CA PHE A 147 -0.13 6.49 8.22
C PHE A 147 -0.81 5.71 9.34
N GLY A 148 -0.74 6.19 10.59
CA GLY A 148 -1.38 5.55 11.73
C GLY A 148 -2.90 5.59 11.60
N LEU A 149 -3.46 6.75 11.26
CA LEU A 149 -4.89 6.92 11.04
C LEU A 149 -5.39 6.07 9.86
N GLY A 150 -4.69 6.08 8.72
CA GLY A 150 -5.07 5.26 7.57
C GLY A 150 -5.02 3.77 7.87
N THR A 151 -3.95 3.30 8.52
CA THR A 151 -3.82 1.89 8.93
C THR A 151 -4.91 1.50 9.92
N TRP A 152 -5.20 2.36 10.89
CA TRP A 152 -6.28 2.15 11.85
C TRP A 152 -7.65 2.12 11.18
N ALA A 153 -7.99 3.11 10.36
CA ALA A 153 -9.27 3.20 9.65
C ALA A 153 -9.52 2.01 8.69
N SER A 154 -8.45 1.45 8.12
CA SER A 154 -8.50 0.23 7.31
C SER A 154 -8.57 -1.07 8.12
N GLN A 155 -8.71 -0.98 9.44
CA GLN A 155 -8.69 -2.09 10.39
C GLN A 155 -7.38 -2.90 10.37
N GLY A 156 -6.23 -2.25 10.16
CA GLY A 156 -4.91 -2.88 10.23
C GLY A 156 -4.60 -3.52 11.59
N ILE A 157 -3.71 -4.50 11.60
CA ILE A 157 -3.30 -5.22 12.82
C ILE A 157 -1.99 -4.63 13.31
N PHE A 158 -1.99 -4.10 14.53
CA PHE A 158 -0.79 -3.55 15.16
C PHE A 158 -0.09 -4.60 16.02
N VAL A 159 1.22 -4.74 15.86
CA VAL A 159 2.05 -5.72 16.58
C VAL A 159 3.19 -5.01 17.28
N SER A 160 3.47 -5.40 18.53
CA SER A 160 4.72 -5.06 19.21
C SER A 160 5.64 -6.28 19.24
N ARG A 161 6.90 -6.07 18.83
CA ARG A 161 7.92 -7.14 18.80
C ARG A 161 8.52 -7.44 20.17
N GLU A 162 8.36 -6.52 21.11
CA GLU A 162 8.84 -6.67 22.49
C GLU A 162 8.03 -7.72 23.26
N TYR A 163 6.81 -8.02 22.80
CA TYR A 163 5.89 -8.93 23.46
C TYR A 163 5.48 -10.06 22.52
N ARG A 164 6.06 -11.25 22.71
CA ARG A 164 5.76 -12.46 21.91
C ARG A 164 4.27 -12.81 21.90
N GLN A 165 3.58 -12.61 23.03
CA GLN A 165 2.13 -12.80 23.17
C GLN A 165 1.31 -11.94 22.18
N LYS A 166 1.71 -10.68 21.94
CA LYS A 166 1.04 -9.79 20.96
C LYS A 166 1.20 -10.28 19.52
N THR A 167 2.30 -10.97 19.21
CA THR A 167 2.56 -11.55 17.87
C THR A 167 1.70 -12.80 17.63
N GLU A 168 1.55 -13.65 18.64
CA GLU A 168 0.66 -14.81 18.59
C GLU A 168 -0.81 -14.38 18.47
N GLN A 169 -1.23 -13.36 19.22
CA GLN A 169 -2.57 -12.78 19.10
C GLN A 169 -2.82 -12.20 17.70
N ALA A 170 -1.86 -11.49 17.13
CA ALA A 170 -1.98 -10.97 15.76
C ALA A 170 -2.12 -12.09 14.72
N THR A 171 -1.44 -13.21 14.93
CA THR A 171 -1.55 -14.40 14.07
C THR A 171 -2.95 -15.00 14.15
N LYS A 172 -3.51 -15.15 15.36
CA LYS A 172 -4.89 -15.62 15.55
C LYS A 172 -5.91 -14.68 14.90
N LEU A 173 -5.76 -13.37 15.08
CA LEU A 173 -6.62 -12.37 14.45
C LEU A 173 -6.55 -12.41 12.92
N MET A 174 -5.37 -12.65 12.34
CA MET A 174 -5.23 -12.87 10.89
C MET A 174 -5.96 -14.14 10.45
N GLN A 175 -5.80 -15.23 11.20
CA GLN A 175 -6.49 -16.49 10.92
C GLN A 175 -8.01 -16.35 11.02
N GLU A 176 -8.54 -15.63 12.00
CA GLU A 176 -9.98 -15.37 12.12
C GLU A 176 -10.50 -14.53 10.96
N ARG A 177 -9.78 -13.47 10.56
CA ARG A 177 -10.20 -12.58 9.46
C ARG A 177 -10.18 -13.25 8.10
N ILE A 178 -9.26 -14.16 7.88
CA ILE A 178 -9.17 -14.93 6.63
C ILE A 178 -10.10 -16.16 6.71
N GLY A 179 -10.14 -16.81 7.87
CA GLY A 179 -10.82 -18.08 8.11
C GLY A 179 -12.33 -17.97 8.27
N ASN A 180 -12.86 -16.89 8.85
CA ASN A 180 -14.31 -16.66 8.90
C ASN A 180 -14.89 -16.55 7.47
N ASP A 181 -14.17 -15.90 6.55
CA ASP A 181 -14.54 -15.85 5.13
C ASP A 181 -14.45 -17.25 4.45
N ILE A 182 -13.54 -18.13 4.87
CA ILE A 182 -13.44 -19.50 4.33
C ILE A 182 -14.63 -20.36 4.78
N GLN A 183 -15.07 -20.21 6.03
CA GLN A 183 -16.22 -20.96 6.58
C GLN A 183 -17.55 -20.51 5.93
N ASP A 184 -17.71 -19.22 5.63
CA ASP A 184 -18.89 -18.68 4.93
C ASP A 184 -18.93 -19.10 3.44
N LEU A 185 -17.80 -19.52 2.86
CA LEU A 185 -17.67 -19.94 1.46
C LEU A 185 -17.74 -21.46 1.24
N GLY A 186 -17.98 -22.25 2.30
CA GLY A 186 -18.34 -23.67 2.19
C GLY A 186 -17.29 -24.59 1.56
N TYR A 187 -16.04 -24.51 2.02
CA TYR A 187 -15.01 -25.53 1.76
C TYR A 187 -14.85 -26.49 2.94
#